data_AF-A9V859-F1
#
_entry.id   AF-A9V859-F1
#
_cell.length_a   1.000
_cell.length_b   1.000
_cell.length_c   1.000
_cell.angle_alpha   90.00
_cell.angle_beta   90.00
_cell.angle_gamma   90.00
#
_symmetry.space_group_name_H-M   'P 1'
#
loop_
_entity.id
_entity.type
_entity.pdbx_description
1 polymer ?
#
loop_
_entity_poly.entity_id
_entity_poly.type
_entity_poly.pdbx_seq_one_letter_code
_entity_poly.pdbx_strand_id
1 'polypeptide(L)'
;MRERARNARERERERNARERERERETSKAVKLRSHTLSLTNSFSLSLSLSLSLSLDSHGCTGTGDSQFCRRASALWGEDGEGGIMAKRVLQCAVRPGMTLAEIDTPALLVDMTALERNLGTMRKVMAGFPHMRLRPHAKTHKTPYLVDLQLQNGAAAVCCQKLDEAQAILAGSSVKDVMVTNEIVGKPKIARLMRLAKEAASKDKTLSVLVDDMSNLREVAEQCRLAAVRLGIWIEVNVGQNRCGIDHDSPVLLELARFIDEHPDLTFRGLQCYQGALQHVRAHADRQRLVDEVAAKARAARQTLLDARLPCPDVSGCGTGTFMLEGTCGVHTEVQAGSFMFMDADYGRNLAETYLECACDASRPQGGGHVSQFEHALFVLTTVMSHTNPDRLVVDAGMKAVSLDSGPPTVVDETATQAAGRGVAFDESRVRYQNGGDEHGVLMLGDSGALPDAQVGTLLRLIPGHCDPTVNMFDFMVFVRDGIVERVEAIEGRGPGL
;
A
#
# COMPACT_ATOMS: atom_id res chain seq x y z
N MET A 1 22.91 2.15 -64.95
CA MET A 1 22.06 2.47 -63.77
C MET A 1 22.12 1.41 -62.66
N ARG A 2 21.94 0.11 -62.95
CA ARG A 2 21.95 -0.96 -61.93
C ARG A 2 23.28 -1.09 -61.15
N GLU A 3 24.41 -0.87 -61.80
CA GLU A 3 25.75 -0.95 -61.17
C GLU A 3 26.03 0.22 -60.21
N ARG A 4 25.56 1.43 -60.55
CA ARG A 4 25.65 2.60 -59.64
C ARG A 4 24.80 2.41 -58.38
N ALA A 5 23.62 1.79 -58.50
CA ALA A 5 22.77 1.47 -57.37
C ALA A 5 23.36 0.38 -56.45
N ARG A 6 24.08 -0.60 -57.04
CA ARG A 6 24.81 -1.62 -56.27
C ARG A 6 25.96 -1.00 -55.47
N ASN A 7 26.77 -0.16 -56.10
CA ASN A 7 27.90 0.50 -55.44
C ASN A 7 27.47 1.48 -54.32
N ALA A 8 26.31 2.11 -54.47
CA ALA A 8 25.74 2.96 -53.41
C ALA A 8 25.33 2.15 -52.17
N ARG A 9 24.67 1.00 -52.36
CA ARG A 9 24.27 0.10 -51.26
C ARG A 9 25.46 -0.51 -50.53
N GLU A 10 26.55 -0.79 -51.26
CA GLU A 10 27.78 -1.33 -50.67
C GLU A 10 28.49 -0.30 -49.79
N ARG A 11 28.59 0.96 -50.25
CA ARG A 11 29.12 2.08 -49.45
C ARG A 11 28.28 2.37 -48.20
N GLU A 12 26.97 2.25 -48.29
CA GLU A 12 26.07 2.42 -47.15
C GLU A 12 26.23 1.31 -46.10
N ARG A 13 26.42 0.06 -46.55
CA ARG A 13 26.73 -1.07 -45.66
C ARG A 13 28.07 -0.90 -44.94
N GLU A 14 29.11 -0.46 -45.64
CA GLU A 14 30.42 -0.20 -45.03
C GLU A 14 30.36 0.95 -44.02
N ARG A 15 29.61 2.01 -44.32
CA ARG A 15 29.40 3.11 -43.38
C ARG A 15 28.69 2.65 -42.10
N ASN A 16 27.61 1.88 -42.23
CA ASN A 16 26.87 1.37 -41.07
C ASN A 16 27.69 0.37 -40.24
N ALA A 17 28.58 -0.41 -40.87
CA ALA A 17 29.51 -1.29 -40.17
C ALA A 17 30.53 -0.51 -39.32
N ARG A 18 31.11 0.56 -39.86
CA ARG A 18 32.06 1.43 -39.14
C ARG A 18 31.40 2.17 -37.97
N GLU A 19 30.13 2.55 -38.12
CA GLU A 19 29.36 3.22 -37.07
C GLU A 19 29.09 2.28 -35.88
N ARG A 20 28.67 1.03 -36.16
CA ARG A 20 28.50 -0.01 -35.12
C ARG A 20 29.79 -0.39 -34.40
N GLU A 21 30.93 -0.33 -35.10
CA GLU A 21 32.24 -0.59 -34.50
C GLU A 21 32.64 0.53 -33.53
N ARG A 22 32.41 1.80 -33.92
CA ARG A 22 32.63 2.96 -33.03
C ARG A 22 31.76 2.92 -31.79
N GLU A 23 30.48 2.54 -31.91
CA GLU A 23 29.57 2.37 -30.77
C GLU A 23 30.03 1.27 -29.81
N ARG A 24 30.56 0.16 -30.33
CA ARG A 24 31.13 -0.92 -29.51
C ARG A 24 32.38 -0.49 -28.76
N GLU A 25 33.25 0.31 -29.38
CA GLU A 25 34.46 0.85 -28.74
C GLU A 25 34.11 1.87 -27.64
N THR A 26 33.13 2.75 -27.88
CA THR A 26 32.65 3.70 -26.85
C THR A 26 32.02 2.97 -25.68
N SER A 27 31.21 1.93 -25.93
CA SER A 27 30.60 1.12 -24.87
C SER A 27 31.65 0.38 -24.02
N LYS A 28 32.73 -0.13 -24.65
CA LYS A 28 33.87 -0.73 -23.93
C LYS A 28 34.61 0.30 -23.06
N ALA A 29 34.82 1.52 -23.57
CA ALA A 29 35.48 2.59 -22.82
C ALA A 29 34.68 3.05 -21.60
N VAL A 30 33.34 3.11 -21.70
CA VAL A 30 32.44 3.43 -20.58
C VAL A 30 32.49 2.33 -19.51
N LYS A 31 32.47 1.05 -19.90
CA LYS A 31 32.61 -0.07 -18.96
C LYS A 31 33.94 -0.05 -18.22
N LEU A 32 35.06 0.22 -18.90
CA LEU A 32 36.37 0.31 -18.24
C LEU A 32 36.45 1.45 -17.21
N ARG A 33 35.84 2.62 -17.49
CA ARG A 33 35.76 3.73 -16.53
C ARG A 33 34.89 3.41 -15.31
N SER A 34 33.80 2.67 -15.49
CA SER A 34 32.93 2.27 -14.37
C SER A 34 33.62 1.31 -13.39
N HIS A 35 34.50 0.42 -13.88
CA HIS A 35 35.27 -0.49 -13.03
C HIS A 35 36.42 0.19 -12.29
N THR A 36 37.01 1.26 -12.85
CA THR A 36 38.06 2.01 -12.16
C THR A 36 37.53 2.88 -11.02
N LEU A 37 36.30 3.41 -11.15
CA LEU A 37 35.62 4.18 -10.10
C LEU A 37 35.11 3.32 -8.93
N SER A 38 34.82 2.03 -9.17
CA SER A 38 34.37 1.11 -8.12
C SER A 38 35.49 0.67 -7.16
N LEU A 39 36.76 0.78 -7.56
CA LEU A 39 37.90 0.27 -6.78
C LEU A 39 38.54 1.31 -5.86
N THR A 40 38.15 2.59 -5.93
CA THR A 40 38.75 3.67 -5.13
C THR A 40 37.89 4.13 -3.93
N ASN A 41 36.68 3.60 -3.75
CA ASN A 41 35.75 4.06 -2.69
C ASN A 41 35.65 3.14 -1.45
N SER A 42 36.54 2.15 -1.30
CA SER A 42 36.51 1.21 -0.18
C SER A 42 37.70 1.35 0.77
N PHE A 43 37.93 2.54 1.34
CA PHE A 43 38.80 2.70 2.53
C PHE A 43 38.45 4.02 3.26
N SER A 44 37.65 3.94 4.34
CA SER A 44 37.66 4.95 5.41
C SER A 44 37.16 4.32 6.71
N LEU A 45 38.04 4.30 7.71
CA LEU A 45 37.81 3.76 9.06
C LEU A 45 36.91 4.69 9.88
N SER A 46 35.94 4.12 10.60
CA SER A 46 35.16 4.81 11.64
C SER A 46 35.95 4.84 12.96
N LEU A 47 36.30 6.03 13.45
CA LEU A 47 36.74 6.27 14.82
C LEU A 47 35.54 6.76 15.65
N SER A 48 35.17 6.00 16.67
CA SER A 48 34.07 6.31 17.59
C SER A 48 34.50 7.35 18.63
N LEU A 49 33.84 8.51 18.67
CA LEU A 49 33.91 9.44 19.81
C LEU A 49 32.59 9.36 20.60
N SER A 50 32.69 8.95 21.87
CA SER A 50 31.60 8.96 22.84
C SER A 50 31.51 10.36 23.47
N LEU A 51 30.39 11.07 23.28
CA LEU A 51 30.02 12.21 24.11
C LEU A 51 28.83 11.80 25.00
N SER A 52 29.08 11.75 26.31
CA SER A 52 28.06 11.64 27.34
C SER A 52 27.49 13.02 27.62
N LEU A 53 26.21 13.25 27.29
CA LEU A 53 25.45 14.40 27.78
C LEU A 53 24.57 13.92 28.94
N SER A 54 24.90 14.39 30.13
CA SER A 54 24.07 14.30 31.33
C SER A 54 22.89 15.26 31.16
N LEU A 55 21.67 14.73 31.23
CA LEU A 55 20.45 15.53 31.34
C LEU A 55 20.13 15.70 32.83
N ASP A 56 20.39 16.89 33.34
CA ASP A 56 19.85 17.35 34.61
C ASP A 56 18.32 17.41 34.51
N SER A 57 17.64 16.48 35.17
CA SER A 57 16.25 16.63 35.57
C SER A 57 16.17 17.84 36.50
N HIS A 58 15.46 18.92 36.16
CA HIS A 58 14.79 19.85 37.10
C HIS A 58 13.99 20.86 36.26
N GLY A 59 12.65 20.75 36.27
CA GLY A 59 11.77 21.81 35.74
C GLY A 59 10.61 21.34 34.87
N CYS A 60 9.66 20.58 35.44
CA CYS A 60 8.32 20.48 34.85
C CYS A 60 7.29 20.59 35.98
N THR A 61 6.82 21.82 36.24
CA THR A 61 5.61 22.07 37.03
C THR A 61 4.60 22.71 36.08
N GLY A 62 3.77 21.87 35.49
CA GLY A 62 2.70 22.29 34.59
C GLY A 62 1.72 21.14 34.42
N THR A 63 0.51 21.32 34.94
CA THR A 63 -0.59 20.36 34.86
C THR A 63 -1.04 20.21 33.41
N GLY A 64 -0.43 19.27 32.69
CA GLY A 64 -0.75 18.91 31.31
C GLY A 64 -0.40 17.45 31.09
N ASP A 65 -1.44 16.62 31.09
CA ASP A 65 -1.50 15.26 30.56
C ASP A 65 -0.47 14.20 31.05
N SER A 66 -0.66 13.78 32.30
CA SER A 66 0.03 12.63 32.89
C SER A 66 -0.32 11.27 32.27
N GLN A 67 -1.22 11.20 31.27
CA GLN A 67 -1.51 9.95 30.52
C GLN A 67 -0.57 9.78 29.32
N PHE A 68 -0.14 10.86 28.67
CA PHE A 68 0.84 10.81 27.58
C PHE A 68 2.20 10.28 28.07
N CYS A 69 2.74 10.85 29.15
CA CYS A 69 4.00 10.37 29.75
C CYS A 69 3.90 8.93 30.29
N ARG A 70 2.73 8.51 30.79
CA ARG A 70 2.54 7.14 31.31
C ARG A 70 2.40 6.10 30.20
N ARG A 71 1.76 6.42 29.07
CA ARG A 71 1.74 5.54 27.87
C ARG A 71 3.08 5.53 27.14
N ALA A 72 3.75 6.68 27.09
CA ALA A 72 5.15 6.81 26.71
C ALA A 72 6.14 6.38 27.82
N SER A 73 5.71 5.60 28.81
CA SER A 73 6.62 4.80 29.64
C SER A 73 6.28 3.31 29.50
N ALA A 74 5.02 2.95 29.20
CA ALA A 74 4.65 1.58 28.89
C ALA A 74 5.21 1.05 27.55
N LEU A 75 5.50 1.93 26.59
CA LEU A 75 6.30 1.63 25.39
C LEU A 75 7.82 1.52 25.67
N TRP A 76 8.24 1.82 26.90
CA TRP A 76 9.62 2.07 27.29
C TRP A 76 9.94 1.07 28.41
N GLY A 77 10.29 -0.16 28.02
CA GLY A 77 10.81 -1.13 28.98
C GLY A 77 11.96 -0.49 29.78
N GLU A 78 12.02 -0.77 31.08
CA GLU A 78 13.03 -0.23 32.00
C GLU A 78 14.48 -0.66 31.65
N ASP A 79 14.65 -1.50 30.62
CA ASP A 79 15.91 -2.12 30.23
C ASP A 79 16.50 -1.57 28.92
N GLY A 80 16.40 -0.27 28.60
CA GLY A 80 17.25 0.35 27.56
C GLY A 80 17.21 -0.26 26.14
N GLU A 81 16.29 -1.19 25.87
CA GLU A 81 16.04 -1.84 24.57
C GLU A 81 15.04 -1.03 23.71
N GLY A 82 14.91 0.26 23.98
CA GLY A 82 14.30 1.23 23.08
C GLY A 82 15.15 1.39 21.83
N GLY A 83 15.10 0.38 20.95
CA GLY A 83 15.87 0.28 19.71
C GLY A 83 15.65 1.47 18.78
N ILE A 84 16.40 1.49 17.68
CA ILE A 84 16.49 2.54 16.62
C ILE A 84 15.17 3.28 16.29
N MET A 85 14.01 2.69 16.55
CA MET A 85 12.66 3.25 16.36
C MET A 85 12.27 4.37 17.35
N ALA A 86 12.65 4.26 18.64
CA ALA A 86 12.47 5.39 19.58
C ALA A 86 13.30 6.60 19.12
N LYS A 87 14.47 6.36 18.50
CA LYS A 87 15.30 7.41 17.89
C LYS A 87 14.69 8.04 16.63
N ARG A 88 13.89 7.30 15.85
CA ARG A 88 13.20 7.85 14.68
C ARG A 88 12.03 8.75 15.06
N VAL A 89 11.17 8.34 16.01
CA VAL A 89 10.06 9.19 16.47
C VAL A 89 10.58 10.51 17.07
N LEU A 90 11.73 10.47 17.76
CA LEU A 90 12.43 11.66 18.25
C LEU A 90 12.92 12.60 17.11
N GLN A 91 13.02 12.12 15.86
CA GLN A 91 13.39 12.93 14.70
C GLN A 91 12.20 13.58 13.98
N CYS A 92 10.97 13.09 14.17
CA CYS A 92 9.81 13.80 13.64
C CYS A 92 9.65 15.12 14.41
N ALA A 93 9.58 16.25 13.72
CA ALA A 93 9.38 17.56 14.36
C ALA A 93 7.89 17.85 14.66
N VAL A 94 6.98 17.14 13.99
CA VAL A 94 5.53 17.37 14.08
C VAL A 94 4.96 16.88 15.42
N ARG A 95 4.10 17.69 16.04
CA ARG A 95 3.50 17.42 17.36
C ARG A 95 1.99 17.64 17.33
N PRO A 96 1.21 16.91 18.14
CA PRO A 96 -0.19 17.24 18.38
C PRO A 96 -0.37 18.71 18.76
N GLY A 97 -1.41 19.34 18.22
CA GLY A 97 -1.72 20.76 18.41
C GLY A 97 -1.12 21.70 17.37
N MET A 98 -0.14 21.26 16.57
CA MET A 98 0.39 22.06 15.45
C MET A 98 -0.68 22.25 14.37
N THR A 99 -0.71 23.43 13.78
CA THR A 99 -1.48 23.72 12.57
C THR A 99 -0.77 23.19 11.32
N LEU A 100 -1.49 23.07 10.19
CA LEU A 100 -0.86 22.71 8.91
C LEU A 100 0.32 23.63 8.53
N ALA A 101 0.25 24.91 8.89
CA ALA A 101 1.29 25.90 8.60
C ALA A 101 2.60 25.67 9.38
N GLU A 102 2.56 24.87 10.44
CA GLU A 102 3.72 24.55 11.28
C GLU A 102 4.37 23.21 10.92
N ILE A 103 3.80 22.48 9.95
CA ILE A 103 4.31 21.19 9.48
C ILE A 103 5.35 21.44 8.38
N ASP A 104 6.55 20.88 8.56
CA ASP A 104 7.58 20.87 7.52
C ASP A 104 7.19 19.93 6.36
N THR A 105 7.49 20.32 5.12
CA THR A 105 7.07 19.61 3.90
C THR A 105 8.24 18.99 3.12
N PRO A 106 8.02 17.91 2.36
CA PRO A 106 6.74 17.20 2.16
C PRO A 106 6.35 16.30 3.35
N ALA A 107 5.06 16.25 3.68
CA ALA A 107 4.53 15.45 4.79
C ALA A 107 3.31 14.63 4.38
N LEU A 108 3.22 13.38 4.86
CA LEU A 108 2.07 12.51 4.64
C LEU A 108 0.99 12.79 5.67
N LEU A 109 -0.14 13.32 5.22
CA LEU A 109 -1.28 13.68 6.04
C LEU A 109 -2.41 12.67 5.90
N VAL A 110 -3.10 12.44 7.01
CA VAL A 110 -4.36 11.70 7.06
C VAL A 110 -5.45 12.60 7.65
N ASP A 111 -6.51 12.88 6.90
CA ASP A 111 -7.71 13.55 7.41
C ASP A 111 -8.51 12.56 8.27
N MET A 112 -8.52 12.79 9.57
CA MET A 112 -9.17 11.91 10.54
C MET A 112 -10.69 11.85 10.35
N THR A 113 -11.31 12.97 9.98
CA THR A 113 -12.76 13.03 9.79
C THR A 113 -13.17 12.22 8.56
N ALA A 114 -12.44 12.32 7.45
CA ALA A 114 -12.67 11.50 6.26
C ALA A 114 -12.38 10.01 6.54
N LEU A 115 -11.28 9.70 7.23
CA LEU A 115 -10.91 8.34 7.61
C LEU A 115 -12.01 7.65 8.45
N GLU A 116 -12.50 8.31 9.50
CA GLU A 116 -13.56 7.78 10.38
C GLU A 116 -14.85 7.53 9.61
N ARG A 117 -15.21 8.43 8.69
CA ARG A 117 -16.36 8.22 7.79
C ARG A 117 -16.15 7.03 6.87
N ASN A 118 -14.95 6.85 6.30
CA ASN A 118 -14.66 5.71 5.44
C ASN A 118 -14.77 4.38 6.19
N LEU A 119 -14.22 4.30 7.41
CA LEU A 119 -14.36 3.13 8.28
C LEU A 119 -15.82 2.88 8.66
N GLY A 120 -16.57 3.93 9.00
CA GLY A 120 -18.00 3.85 9.28
C GLY A 120 -18.82 3.38 8.08
N THR A 121 -18.51 3.86 6.88
CA THR A 121 -19.15 3.44 5.63
C THR A 121 -18.85 1.97 5.35
N MET A 122 -17.59 1.54 5.42
CA MET A 122 -17.23 0.13 5.21
C MET A 122 -17.97 -0.77 6.20
N ARG A 123 -18.01 -0.40 7.48
CA ARG A 123 -18.78 -1.14 8.50
C ARG A 123 -20.26 -1.25 8.14
N LYS A 124 -20.89 -0.15 7.73
CA LYS A 124 -22.30 -0.11 7.33
C LYS A 124 -22.57 -0.99 6.11
N VAL A 125 -21.69 -0.94 5.12
CA VAL A 125 -21.78 -1.74 3.90
C VAL A 125 -21.63 -3.23 4.19
N MET A 126 -20.62 -3.61 4.99
CA MET A 126 -20.39 -5.00 5.38
C MET A 126 -21.57 -5.60 6.16
N ALA A 127 -22.35 -4.79 6.88
CA ALA A 127 -23.59 -5.27 7.52
C ALA A 127 -24.64 -5.78 6.51
N GLY A 128 -24.57 -5.37 5.24
CA GLY A 128 -25.38 -5.89 4.14
C GLY A 128 -24.90 -7.23 3.58
N PHE A 129 -23.71 -7.69 3.97
CA PHE A 129 -23.09 -8.95 3.54
C PHE A 129 -22.82 -9.86 4.75
N PRO A 130 -23.86 -10.37 5.46
CA PRO A 130 -23.68 -11.11 6.71
C PRO A 130 -22.91 -12.43 6.57
N HIS A 131 -22.78 -12.96 5.35
CA HIS A 131 -21.96 -14.13 5.03
C HIS A 131 -20.47 -13.79 4.85
N MET A 132 -20.11 -12.51 4.86
CA MET A 132 -18.74 -12.05 4.64
C MET A 132 -18.14 -11.42 5.89
N ARG A 133 -16.83 -11.59 6.04
CA ARG A 133 -16.02 -10.91 7.05
C ARG A 133 -15.08 -9.91 6.38
N LEU A 134 -14.76 -8.82 7.08
CA LEU A 134 -13.76 -7.87 6.62
C LEU A 134 -12.38 -8.26 7.19
N ARG A 135 -11.41 -8.47 6.30
CA ARG A 135 -9.98 -8.65 6.62
C ARG A 135 -9.17 -7.60 5.84
N PRO A 136 -9.17 -6.33 6.26
CA PRO A 136 -8.59 -5.27 5.45
C PRO A 136 -7.08 -5.42 5.35
N HIS A 137 -6.52 -4.82 4.30
CA HIS A 137 -5.12 -5.03 3.95
C HIS A 137 -4.22 -3.93 4.51
N ALA A 138 -3.37 -4.31 5.46
CA ALA A 138 -2.42 -3.41 6.10
C ALA A 138 -1.26 -2.99 5.20
N LYS A 139 -1.05 -3.58 4.01
CA LYS A 139 0.01 -3.11 3.08
C LYS A 139 -0.19 -1.64 2.69
N THR A 140 -1.45 -1.17 2.72
CA THR A 140 -1.84 0.18 2.37
C THR A 140 -1.30 1.20 3.37
N HIS A 141 -1.23 0.87 4.66
CA HIS A 141 -0.89 1.83 5.71
C HIS A 141 0.27 1.40 6.63
N LYS A 142 0.55 0.11 6.77
CA LYS A 142 1.69 -0.47 7.50
C LYS A 142 1.83 0.00 8.96
N THR A 143 0.71 0.42 9.55
CA THR A 143 0.66 1.15 10.82
C THR A 143 -0.29 0.44 11.79
N PRO A 144 0.19 -0.07 12.95
CA PRO A 144 -0.64 -0.82 13.92
C PRO A 144 -1.82 -0.05 14.49
N TYR A 145 -1.68 1.27 14.74
CA TYR A 145 -2.78 2.12 15.20
C TYR A 145 -4.01 2.04 14.27
N LEU A 146 -3.78 2.04 12.96
CA LEU A 146 -4.85 1.94 11.97
C LEU A 146 -5.49 0.56 11.90
N VAL A 147 -4.74 -0.51 12.23
CA VAL A 147 -5.31 -1.86 12.40
C VAL A 147 -6.30 -1.86 13.57
N ASP A 148 -5.94 -1.29 14.71
CA ASP A 148 -6.84 -1.22 15.86
C ASP A 148 -8.11 -0.42 15.55
N LEU A 149 -7.98 0.66 14.77
CA LEU A 149 -9.13 1.45 14.33
C LEU A 149 -10.04 0.67 13.37
N GLN A 150 -9.47 -0.16 12.49
CA GLN A 150 -10.23 -1.08 11.63
C GLN A 150 -10.98 -2.15 12.45
N LEU A 151 -10.33 -2.74 13.47
CA LEU A 151 -10.94 -3.74 14.35
C LEU A 151 -12.10 -3.15 15.15
N GLN A 152 -11.94 -1.93 15.68
CA GLN A 152 -13.01 -1.18 16.36
C GLN A 152 -14.20 -0.89 15.43
N ASN A 153 -13.97 -0.87 14.11
CA ASN A 153 -14.99 -0.69 13.09
C ASN A 153 -15.46 -2.01 12.45
N GLY A 154 -15.21 -3.15 13.09
CA GLY A 154 -15.80 -4.44 12.70
C GLY A 154 -14.96 -5.29 11.75
N ALA A 155 -13.70 -4.94 11.50
CA ALA A 155 -12.76 -5.89 10.91
C ALA A 155 -12.55 -7.08 11.85
N ALA A 156 -12.50 -8.29 11.29
CA ALA A 156 -12.34 -9.53 12.05
C ALA A 156 -10.87 -9.96 12.18
N ALA A 157 -10.04 -9.56 11.22
CA ALA A 157 -8.65 -9.97 11.04
C ALA A 157 -7.94 -8.99 10.09
N VAL A 158 -6.66 -9.18 9.76
CA VAL A 158 -5.94 -8.30 8.81
C VAL A 158 -5.09 -9.09 7.80
N CYS A 159 -4.92 -8.53 6.58
CA CYS A 159 -3.96 -9.01 5.58
C CYS A 159 -2.66 -8.20 5.62
N CYS A 160 -1.51 -8.86 5.55
CA CYS A 160 -0.20 -8.25 5.28
C CYS A 160 0.37 -8.85 3.99
N GLN A 161 1.22 -8.15 3.25
CA GLN A 161 1.83 -8.72 2.04
C GLN A 161 3.16 -9.41 2.34
N LYS A 162 3.85 -9.00 3.42
CA LYS A 162 5.19 -9.48 3.79
C LYS A 162 5.32 -9.74 5.30
N LEU A 163 6.38 -10.46 5.68
CA LEU A 163 6.61 -10.90 7.06
C LEU A 163 7.00 -9.77 8.01
N ASP A 164 7.67 -8.73 7.54
CA ASP A 164 7.98 -7.50 8.30
C ASP A 164 6.72 -6.71 8.64
N GLU A 165 5.82 -6.55 7.67
CA GLU A 165 4.49 -5.97 7.92
C GLU A 165 3.74 -6.78 8.97
N ALA A 166 3.66 -8.11 8.79
CA ALA A 166 2.99 -9.00 9.74
C ALA A 166 3.63 -8.92 11.13
N GLN A 167 4.96 -8.85 11.21
CA GLN A 167 5.68 -8.71 12.48
C GLN A 167 5.33 -7.40 13.19
N ALA A 168 5.38 -6.27 12.48
CA ALA A 168 5.00 -4.96 13.04
C ALA A 168 3.54 -4.96 13.52
N ILE A 169 2.62 -5.42 12.67
CA ILE A 169 1.19 -5.47 13.00
C ILE A 169 0.90 -6.40 14.19
N LEU A 170 1.48 -7.60 14.23
CA LEU A 170 1.30 -8.53 15.34
C LEU A 170 1.92 -8.02 16.65
N ALA A 171 2.99 -7.24 16.58
CA ALA A 171 3.64 -6.67 17.76
C ALA A 171 2.89 -5.45 18.30
N GLY A 172 2.47 -4.54 17.42
CA GLY A 172 1.97 -3.21 17.80
C GLY A 172 0.45 -3.06 17.86
N SER A 173 -0.34 -4.04 17.41
CA SER A 173 -1.81 -3.97 17.41
C SER A 173 -2.48 -5.08 18.23
N SER A 174 -3.78 -4.90 18.49
CA SER A 174 -4.65 -5.86 19.16
C SER A 174 -5.10 -7.02 18.27
N VAL A 175 -4.75 -7.03 16.97
CA VAL A 175 -5.20 -8.07 16.04
C VAL A 175 -4.81 -9.47 16.49
N LYS A 176 -5.75 -10.40 16.30
CA LYS A 176 -5.61 -11.81 16.67
C LYS A 176 -5.33 -12.74 15.49
N ASP A 177 -5.71 -12.35 14.28
CA ASP A 177 -5.52 -13.17 13.08
C ASP A 177 -4.90 -12.30 11.97
N VAL A 178 -3.70 -12.67 11.53
CA VAL A 178 -3.01 -12.07 10.38
C VAL A 178 -2.81 -13.12 9.29
N MET A 179 -3.24 -12.78 8.08
CA MET A 179 -2.91 -13.55 6.87
C MET A 179 -1.83 -12.80 6.09
N VAL A 180 -0.71 -13.45 5.82
CA VAL A 180 0.24 -12.98 4.82
C VAL A 180 -0.28 -13.42 3.45
N THR A 181 -0.83 -12.49 2.69
CA THR A 181 -1.40 -12.70 1.35
C THR A 181 -0.32 -12.84 0.26
N ASN A 182 0.69 -13.66 0.54
CA ASN A 182 1.78 -13.99 -0.38
C ASN A 182 2.46 -15.32 0.00
N GLU A 183 3.10 -15.95 -0.98
CA GLU A 183 3.93 -17.14 -0.79
C GLU A 183 5.21 -16.76 -0.03
N ILE A 184 5.64 -17.62 0.89
CA ILE A 184 6.89 -17.45 1.65
C ILE A 184 7.93 -18.45 1.15
N VAL A 185 8.79 -17.97 0.26
CA VAL A 185 9.80 -18.82 -0.40
C VAL A 185 11.21 -18.50 0.08
N GLY A 186 11.98 -19.55 0.34
CA GLY A 186 13.40 -19.49 0.67
C GLY A 186 13.68 -19.60 2.17
N LYS A 187 14.70 -20.40 2.50
CA LYS A 187 15.10 -20.76 3.87
C LYS A 187 15.13 -19.59 4.87
N PRO A 188 15.73 -18.41 4.57
CA PRO A 188 15.75 -17.31 5.53
C PRO A 188 14.36 -16.77 5.87
N LYS A 189 13.45 -16.72 4.88
CA LYS A 189 12.09 -16.22 5.06
C LYS A 189 11.23 -17.24 5.80
N ILE A 190 11.36 -18.52 5.47
CA ILE A 190 10.65 -19.59 6.19
C ILE A 190 11.12 -19.67 7.65
N ALA A 191 12.42 -19.54 7.92
CA ALA A 191 12.92 -19.46 9.29
C ALA A 191 12.37 -18.25 10.07
N ARG A 192 12.22 -17.09 9.40
CA ARG A 192 11.56 -15.91 9.98
C ARG A 192 10.07 -16.16 10.24
N LEU A 193 9.37 -16.80 9.30
CA LEU A 193 7.97 -17.17 9.44
C LEU A 193 7.77 -18.08 10.67
N MET A 194 8.63 -19.08 10.89
CA MET A 194 8.54 -19.96 12.05
C MET A 194 8.72 -19.20 13.37
N ARG A 195 9.68 -18.27 13.45
CA ARG A 195 9.85 -17.41 14.64
C ARG A 195 8.61 -16.56 14.89
N LEU A 196 8.11 -15.89 13.84
CA LEU A 196 6.95 -15.03 13.96
C LEU A 196 5.68 -15.81 14.34
N ALA A 197 5.47 -16.99 13.76
CA ALA A 197 4.33 -17.84 14.09
C ALA A 197 4.41 -18.36 15.54
N LYS A 198 5.60 -18.68 16.05
CA LYS A 198 5.82 -19.03 17.46
C LYS A 198 5.53 -17.86 18.40
N GLU A 199 5.99 -16.66 18.05
CA GLU A 199 5.71 -15.42 18.80
C GLU A 199 4.23 -15.03 18.78
N ALA A 200 3.55 -15.23 17.66
CA ALA A 200 2.11 -15.03 17.54
C ALA A 200 1.36 -16.01 18.46
N ALA A 201 1.70 -17.30 18.38
CA ALA A 201 1.06 -18.34 19.18
C ALA A 201 1.22 -18.11 20.70
N SER A 202 2.39 -17.64 21.15
CA SER A 202 2.61 -17.34 22.58
C SER A 202 1.76 -16.18 23.11
N LYS A 203 1.18 -15.37 22.22
CA LYS A 203 0.28 -14.25 22.52
C LYS A 203 -1.18 -14.54 22.16
N ASP A 204 -1.53 -15.81 21.93
CA ASP A 204 -2.85 -16.23 21.47
C ASP A 204 -3.26 -15.48 20.20
N LYS A 205 -2.36 -15.45 19.21
CA LYS A 205 -2.56 -14.89 17.87
C LYS A 205 -2.26 -15.95 16.81
N THR A 206 -2.93 -15.86 15.66
CA THR A 206 -2.76 -16.77 14.53
C THR A 206 -2.08 -16.07 13.36
N LEU A 207 -1.25 -16.83 12.66
CA LEU A 207 -0.62 -16.44 11.41
C LEU A 207 -0.95 -17.46 10.33
N SER A 208 -1.28 -16.99 9.14
CA SER A 208 -1.44 -17.83 7.96
C SER A 208 -0.71 -17.28 6.75
N VAL A 209 -0.35 -18.15 5.79
CA VAL A 209 0.32 -17.79 4.54
C VAL A 209 -0.38 -18.42 3.34
N LEU A 210 -0.05 -17.94 2.15
CA LEU A 210 -0.49 -18.55 0.90
C LEU A 210 0.51 -19.60 0.41
N VAL A 211 0.01 -20.59 -0.32
CA VAL A 211 0.80 -21.53 -1.11
C VAL A 211 0.13 -21.77 -2.46
N ASP A 212 0.94 -21.97 -3.50
CA ASP A 212 0.51 -22.41 -4.83
C ASP A 212 1.43 -23.51 -5.42
N ASP A 213 2.48 -23.88 -4.69
CA ASP A 213 3.48 -24.86 -5.12
C ASP A 213 3.71 -25.94 -4.06
N MET A 214 3.76 -27.19 -4.53
CA MET A 214 3.92 -28.36 -3.66
C MET A 214 5.32 -28.44 -3.03
N SER A 215 6.36 -27.98 -3.72
CA SER A 215 7.71 -27.99 -3.16
C SER A 215 7.86 -26.98 -2.02
N ASN A 216 7.28 -25.79 -2.17
CA ASN A 216 7.22 -24.79 -1.13
C ASN A 216 6.39 -25.26 0.07
N LEU A 217 5.19 -25.83 -0.17
CA LEU A 217 4.35 -26.36 0.90
C LEU A 217 5.06 -27.45 1.72
N ARG A 218 5.79 -28.36 1.07
CA ARG A 218 6.60 -29.39 1.77
C ARG A 218 7.69 -28.77 2.64
N GLU A 219 8.38 -27.74 2.15
CA GLU A 219 9.41 -27.04 2.94
C GLU A 219 8.78 -26.35 4.16
N VAL A 220 7.65 -25.67 3.98
CA VAL A 220 6.90 -25.02 5.08
C VAL A 220 6.43 -26.05 6.11
N ALA A 221 5.84 -27.17 5.67
CA ALA A 221 5.34 -28.23 6.54
C ALA A 221 6.46 -28.83 7.40
N GLU A 222 7.61 -29.13 6.78
CA GLU A 222 8.77 -29.66 7.49
C GLU A 222 9.29 -28.66 8.54
N GLN A 223 9.33 -27.37 8.22
CA GLN A 223 9.76 -26.36 9.19
C GLN A 223 8.74 -26.14 10.31
N CYS A 224 7.43 -26.25 10.04
CA CYS A 224 6.39 -26.21 11.07
C CYS A 224 6.57 -27.35 12.08
N ARG A 225 6.79 -28.57 11.57
CA ARG A 225 7.06 -29.77 12.37
C ARG A 225 8.31 -29.61 13.24
N LEU A 226 9.43 -29.15 12.66
CA LEU A 226 10.68 -28.94 13.39
C LEU A 226 10.58 -27.82 14.44
N ALA A 227 9.81 -26.77 14.16
CA ALA A 227 9.60 -25.66 15.08
C ALA A 227 8.51 -25.93 16.13
N ALA A 228 7.76 -27.03 16.01
CA ALA A 228 6.56 -27.34 16.78
C ALA A 228 5.54 -26.19 16.77
N VAL A 229 5.25 -25.67 15.58
CA VAL A 229 4.33 -24.55 15.35
C VAL A 229 3.21 -25.00 14.43
N ARG A 230 1.98 -24.61 14.75
CA ARG A 230 0.84 -24.78 13.87
C ARG A 230 0.63 -23.54 13.01
N LEU A 231 0.53 -23.71 11.68
CA LEU A 231 0.40 -22.60 10.73
C LEU A 231 -0.87 -22.71 9.88
N GLY A 232 -1.58 -21.59 9.68
CA GLY A 232 -2.68 -21.54 8.74
C GLY A 232 -2.20 -21.50 7.29
N ILE A 233 -2.82 -22.28 6.40
CA ILE A 233 -2.47 -22.34 4.98
C ILE A 233 -3.71 -22.02 4.14
N TRP A 234 -3.54 -21.12 3.19
CA TRP A 234 -4.49 -20.82 2.12
C TRP A 234 -3.88 -21.26 0.80
N ILE A 235 -4.69 -21.78 -0.12
CA ILE A 235 -4.25 -22.05 -1.49
C ILE A 235 -4.60 -20.82 -2.35
N GLU A 236 -3.61 -20.18 -2.97
CA GLU A 236 -3.87 -19.10 -3.94
C GLU A 236 -4.33 -19.72 -5.27
N VAL A 237 -5.47 -19.23 -5.77
CA VAL A 237 -6.06 -19.67 -7.03
C VAL A 237 -6.07 -18.51 -8.01
N ASN A 238 -5.44 -18.72 -9.18
CA ASN A 238 -5.47 -17.79 -10.28
C ASN A 238 -6.89 -17.72 -10.88
N VAL A 239 -7.59 -16.64 -10.54
CA VAL A 239 -8.91 -16.29 -11.09
C VAL A 239 -8.80 -15.34 -12.29
N GLY A 240 -7.59 -15.12 -12.82
CA GLY A 240 -7.31 -14.35 -14.03
C GLY A 240 -6.33 -13.20 -13.85
N GLN A 241 -5.75 -13.00 -12.65
CA GLN A 241 -4.73 -11.96 -12.45
C GLN A 241 -3.43 -12.32 -13.17
N ASN A 242 -3.19 -13.62 -13.35
CA ASN A 242 -1.99 -14.16 -13.98
C ASN A 242 -0.71 -13.63 -13.31
N ARG A 243 -0.68 -13.68 -11.97
CA ARG A 243 0.45 -13.23 -11.13
C ARG A 243 1.07 -14.41 -10.37
N CYS A 244 0.34 -14.92 -9.38
CA CYS A 244 0.62 -16.14 -8.62
C CYS A 244 -0.64 -17.00 -8.62
N GLY A 245 -0.58 -18.17 -7.97
CA GLY A 245 -1.72 -19.05 -7.81
C GLY A 245 -1.84 -20.11 -8.89
N ILE A 246 -2.36 -21.26 -8.50
CA ILE A 246 -2.68 -22.33 -9.46
C ILE A 246 -3.92 -21.96 -10.26
N ASP A 247 -3.99 -22.38 -11.52
CA ASP A 247 -5.23 -22.22 -12.29
C ASP A 247 -6.39 -22.97 -11.60
N HIS A 248 -7.58 -22.35 -11.63
CA HIS A 248 -8.78 -22.82 -10.91
C HIS A 248 -9.23 -24.26 -11.20
N ASP A 249 -8.88 -24.79 -12.36
CA ASP A 249 -9.18 -26.14 -12.86
C ASP A 249 -7.96 -27.08 -12.78
N SER A 250 -6.86 -26.61 -12.19
CA SER A 250 -5.66 -27.40 -12.02
C SER A 250 -5.89 -28.59 -11.08
N PRO A 251 -5.47 -29.81 -11.45
CA PRO A 251 -5.55 -30.97 -10.56
C PRO A 251 -4.68 -30.81 -9.30
N VAL A 252 -3.67 -29.93 -9.34
CA VAL A 252 -2.77 -29.62 -8.22
C VAL A 252 -3.54 -29.07 -7.00
N LEU A 253 -4.71 -28.47 -7.20
CA LEU A 253 -5.56 -27.99 -6.11
C LEU A 253 -5.89 -29.10 -5.10
N LEU A 254 -6.27 -30.28 -5.60
CA LEU A 254 -6.59 -31.44 -4.75
C LEU A 254 -5.34 -32.00 -4.09
N GLU A 255 -4.20 -31.97 -4.77
CA GLU A 255 -2.93 -32.44 -4.22
C GLU A 255 -2.48 -31.57 -3.03
N LEU A 256 -2.53 -30.24 -3.19
CA LEU A 256 -2.24 -29.28 -2.12
C LEU A 256 -3.19 -29.45 -0.95
N ALA A 257 -4.51 -29.48 -1.20
CA ALA A 257 -5.50 -29.58 -0.12
C ALA A 257 -5.39 -30.87 0.69
N ARG A 258 -5.19 -32.03 0.01
CA ARG A 258 -4.97 -33.32 0.71
C ARG A 258 -3.68 -33.31 1.52
N PHE A 259 -2.60 -32.77 0.96
CA PHE A 259 -1.35 -32.65 1.69
C PHE A 259 -1.53 -31.83 2.97
N ILE A 260 -2.25 -30.71 2.92
CA ILE A 260 -2.52 -29.90 4.11
C ILE A 260 -3.35 -30.68 5.14
N ASP A 261 -4.39 -31.40 4.72
CA ASP A 261 -5.26 -32.20 5.59
C ASP A 261 -4.52 -33.34 6.30
N GLU A 262 -3.53 -33.94 5.62
CA GLU A 262 -2.69 -35.01 6.17
C GLU A 262 -1.60 -34.52 7.15
N HIS A 263 -1.36 -33.21 7.26
CA HIS A 263 -0.30 -32.63 8.10
C HIS A 263 -0.88 -31.85 9.30
N PRO A 264 -0.81 -32.39 10.54
CA PRO A 264 -1.46 -31.79 11.72
C PRO A 264 -0.86 -30.44 12.16
N ASP A 265 0.38 -30.15 11.77
CA ASP A 265 1.05 -28.86 11.99
C ASP A 265 0.52 -27.77 11.04
N LEU A 266 -0.30 -28.13 10.06
CA LEU A 266 -0.94 -27.19 9.14
C LEU A 266 -2.44 -27.10 9.43
N THR A 267 -3.04 -25.97 9.07
CA THR A 267 -4.49 -25.78 9.12
C THR A 267 -4.97 -25.24 7.81
N PHE A 268 -5.75 -26.02 7.06
CA PHE A 268 -6.34 -25.51 5.84
C PHE A 268 -7.39 -24.44 6.16
N ARG A 269 -7.17 -23.22 5.65
CA ARG A 269 -8.04 -22.06 5.87
C ARG A 269 -8.98 -21.80 4.69
N GLY A 270 -8.70 -22.37 3.53
CA GLY A 270 -9.52 -22.23 2.33
C GLY A 270 -8.74 -21.68 1.15
N LEU A 271 -9.45 -20.98 0.27
CA LEU A 271 -8.90 -20.43 -0.98
C LEU A 271 -8.69 -18.93 -0.88
N GLN A 272 -7.63 -18.43 -1.50
CA GLN A 272 -7.49 -17.01 -1.78
C GLN A 272 -7.64 -16.79 -3.30
N CYS A 273 -8.61 -15.96 -3.66
CA CYS A 273 -9.03 -15.69 -5.04
C CYS A 273 -9.05 -14.17 -5.23
N TYR A 274 -7.89 -13.57 -5.47
CA TYR A 274 -7.75 -12.13 -5.66
C TYR A 274 -7.51 -11.79 -7.13
N GLN A 275 -8.13 -10.71 -7.59
CA GLN A 275 -7.93 -10.18 -8.93
C GLN A 275 -7.69 -8.67 -8.88
N GLY A 276 -6.41 -8.30 -8.82
CA GLY A 276 -5.98 -6.91 -8.74
C GLY A 276 -6.24 -6.06 -10.00
N ALA A 277 -6.32 -6.66 -11.19
CA ALA A 277 -6.48 -5.88 -12.43
C ALA A 277 -7.88 -5.25 -12.55
N LEU A 278 -8.89 -5.85 -11.92
CA LEU A 278 -10.29 -5.38 -11.99
C LEU A 278 -10.53 -4.14 -11.13
N GLN A 279 -9.64 -3.87 -10.16
CA GLN A 279 -9.82 -2.81 -9.17
C GLN A 279 -9.90 -1.41 -9.78
N HIS A 280 -9.28 -1.22 -10.96
CA HIS A 280 -9.17 0.06 -11.66
C HIS A 280 -9.80 0.04 -13.06
N VAL A 281 -10.61 -0.98 -13.37
CA VAL A 281 -11.45 -0.95 -14.58
C VAL A 281 -12.52 0.13 -14.38
N ARG A 282 -12.57 1.12 -15.28
CA ARG A 282 -13.28 2.37 -15.02
C ARG A 282 -14.80 2.23 -15.04
N ALA A 283 -15.34 1.61 -16.08
CA ALA A 283 -16.77 1.44 -16.22
C ALA A 283 -17.28 0.36 -15.25
N HIS A 284 -18.35 0.66 -14.52
CA HIS A 284 -18.96 -0.30 -13.61
C HIS A 284 -19.40 -1.59 -14.31
N ALA A 285 -20.09 -1.47 -15.46
CA ALA A 285 -20.56 -2.62 -16.23
C ALA A 285 -19.41 -3.56 -16.66
N ASP A 286 -18.25 -3.00 -17.02
CA ASP A 286 -17.07 -3.80 -17.34
C ASP A 286 -16.50 -4.50 -16.11
N ARG A 287 -16.43 -3.81 -14.96
CA ARG A 287 -16.07 -4.45 -13.67
C ARG A 287 -17.01 -5.59 -13.34
N GLN A 288 -18.32 -5.39 -13.44
CA GLN A 288 -19.33 -6.41 -13.14
C GLN A 288 -19.12 -7.67 -14.00
N ARG A 289 -19.01 -7.50 -15.33
CA ARG A 289 -18.78 -8.64 -16.24
C ARG A 289 -17.53 -9.43 -15.88
N LEU A 290 -16.43 -8.75 -15.54
CA LEU A 290 -15.17 -9.41 -15.17
C LEU A 290 -15.24 -10.07 -13.78
N VAL A 291 -15.99 -9.47 -12.84
CA VAL A 291 -16.25 -10.08 -11.52
C VAL A 291 -17.05 -11.37 -11.65
N ASP A 292 -17.99 -11.46 -12.59
CA ASP A 292 -18.73 -12.69 -12.84
C ASP A 292 -17.81 -13.85 -13.28
N GLU A 293 -16.78 -13.55 -14.08
CA GLU A 293 -15.75 -14.52 -14.47
C GLU A 293 -14.90 -14.97 -13.27
N VAL A 294 -14.51 -14.03 -12.38
CA VAL A 294 -13.80 -14.35 -11.13
C VAL A 294 -14.65 -15.26 -10.25
N ALA A 295 -15.92 -14.92 -10.06
CA ALA A 295 -16.86 -15.69 -9.24
C ALA A 295 -17.07 -17.10 -9.81
N ALA A 296 -17.16 -17.26 -11.14
CA ALA A 296 -17.27 -18.56 -11.78
C ALA A 296 -16.04 -19.45 -11.49
N LYS A 297 -14.82 -18.91 -11.63
CA LYS A 297 -13.58 -19.64 -11.36
C LYS A 297 -13.41 -20.00 -9.89
N ALA A 298 -13.64 -19.05 -8.98
CA ALA A 298 -13.60 -19.30 -7.54
C ALA A 298 -14.63 -20.36 -7.12
N ARG A 299 -15.84 -20.32 -7.69
CA ARG A 299 -16.89 -21.32 -7.43
C ARG A 299 -16.49 -22.71 -7.92
N ALA A 300 -15.92 -22.80 -9.11
CA ALA A 300 -15.42 -24.07 -9.65
C ALA A 300 -14.32 -24.67 -8.77
N ALA A 301 -13.31 -23.88 -8.38
CA ALA A 301 -12.24 -24.33 -7.49
C ALA A 301 -12.78 -24.81 -6.13
N ARG A 302 -13.70 -24.04 -5.52
CA ARG A 302 -14.37 -24.45 -4.28
C ARG A 302 -15.14 -25.75 -4.45
N GLN A 303 -15.90 -25.90 -5.54
CA GLN A 303 -16.70 -27.09 -5.80
C GLN A 303 -15.82 -28.35 -5.97
N THR A 304 -14.68 -28.23 -6.65
CA THR A 304 -13.69 -29.31 -6.79
C THR A 304 -13.27 -29.87 -5.42
N LEU A 305 -13.02 -29.00 -4.44
CA LEU A 305 -12.69 -29.44 -3.07
C LEU A 305 -13.85 -30.15 -2.39
N LEU A 306 -15.06 -29.59 -2.49
CA LEU A 306 -16.27 -30.15 -1.87
C LEU A 306 -16.66 -31.51 -2.44
N ASP A 307 -16.56 -31.70 -3.76
CA ASP A 307 -16.84 -32.96 -4.44
C ASP A 307 -15.85 -34.06 -4.00
N ALA A 308 -14.61 -33.68 -3.71
CA ALA A 308 -13.59 -34.55 -3.13
C ALA A 308 -13.73 -34.76 -1.61
N ARG A 309 -14.79 -34.20 -0.99
CA ARG A 309 -15.05 -34.23 0.46
C ARG A 309 -13.96 -33.56 1.31
N LEU A 310 -13.23 -32.61 0.74
CA LEU A 310 -12.28 -31.77 1.47
C LEU A 310 -12.98 -30.48 1.93
N PRO A 311 -12.75 -30.02 3.17
CA PRO A 311 -13.37 -28.79 3.66
C PRO A 311 -12.80 -27.58 2.92
N CYS A 312 -13.64 -26.64 2.51
CA CYS A 312 -13.23 -25.32 2.03
C CYS A 312 -14.03 -24.26 2.79
N PRO A 313 -13.60 -23.92 4.02
CA PRO A 313 -14.42 -23.10 4.92
C PRO A 313 -14.56 -21.67 4.40
N ASP A 314 -13.50 -21.11 3.82
CA ASP A 314 -13.48 -19.74 3.35
C ASP A 314 -12.95 -19.58 1.92
N VAL A 315 -13.41 -18.54 1.25
CA VAL A 315 -12.87 -18.03 0.00
C VAL A 315 -12.62 -16.54 0.19
N SER A 316 -11.36 -16.19 0.42
CA SER A 316 -10.93 -14.82 0.70
C SER A 316 -10.47 -14.12 -0.58
N GLY A 317 -10.80 -12.85 -0.74
CA GLY A 317 -10.43 -12.09 -1.93
C GLY A 317 -10.96 -10.67 -1.84
N CYS A 318 -11.35 -10.12 -2.98
CA CYS A 318 -11.93 -8.79 -3.11
C CYS A 318 -11.00 -7.61 -2.79
N GLY A 319 -11.12 -6.53 -3.57
CA GLY A 319 -10.44 -5.27 -3.32
C GLY A 319 -11.40 -4.09 -3.25
N THR A 320 -10.87 -2.90 -2.98
CA THR A 320 -11.65 -1.68 -2.82
C THR A 320 -12.56 -1.37 -4.02
N GLY A 321 -12.11 -1.72 -5.23
CA GLY A 321 -12.85 -1.43 -6.46
C GLY A 321 -13.93 -2.46 -6.82
N THR A 322 -13.91 -3.63 -6.18
CA THR A 322 -14.75 -4.78 -6.59
C THR A 322 -15.56 -5.41 -5.46
N PHE A 323 -15.26 -5.14 -4.19
CA PHE A 323 -15.88 -5.86 -3.06
C PHE A 323 -17.41 -5.77 -3.01
N MET A 324 -18.01 -4.67 -3.49
CA MET A 324 -19.47 -4.54 -3.60
C MET A 324 -20.07 -5.56 -4.58
N LEU A 325 -19.40 -5.76 -5.72
CA LEU A 325 -19.82 -6.68 -6.77
C LEU A 325 -19.55 -8.12 -6.35
N GLU A 326 -18.33 -8.38 -5.86
CA GLU A 326 -17.94 -9.70 -5.38
C GLU A 326 -18.69 -10.12 -4.11
N GLY A 327 -19.19 -9.17 -3.31
CA GLY A 327 -19.98 -9.50 -2.12
C GLY A 327 -21.34 -10.13 -2.41
N THR A 328 -21.87 -9.90 -3.62
CA THR A 328 -23.16 -10.46 -4.07
C THR A 328 -23.02 -11.77 -4.87
N CYS A 329 -21.80 -12.19 -5.21
CA CYS A 329 -21.59 -13.31 -6.13
C CYS A 329 -21.79 -14.71 -5.49
N GLY A 330 -21.95 -14.77 -4.17
CA GLY A 330 -22.28 -15.98 -3.41
C GLY A 330 -21.15 -17.00 -3.24
N VAL A 331 -19.89 -16.65 -3.57
CA VAL A 331 -18.72 -17.53 -3.33
C VAL A 331 -17.74 -16.98 -2.29
N HIS A 332 -17.47 -15.68 -2.28
CA HIS A 332 -16.52 -15.08 -1.32
C HIS A 332 -17.12 -15.02 0.09
N THR A 333 -16.27 -15.29 1.09
CA THR A 333 -16.61 -15.21 2.53
C THR A 333 -15.78 -14.16 3.26
N GLU A 334 -14.79 -13.55 2.59
CA GLU A 334 -13.93 -12.54 3.21
C GLU A 334 -13.47 -11.48 2.20
N VAL A 335 -13.51 -10.20 2.62
CA VAL A 335 -13.10 -9.02 1.84
C VAL A 335 -11.72 -8.53 2.30
N GLN A 336 -10.79 -8.38 1.36
CA GLN A 336 -9.41 -7.92 1.56
C GLN A 336 -9.17 -6.44 1.18
N ALA A 337 -10.22 -5.64 1.03
CA ALA A 337 -10.10 -4.22 0.67
C ALA A 337 -9.23 -3.45 1.69
N GLY A 338 -8.24 -2.69 1.20
CA GLY A 338 -7.34 -1.87 2.02
C GLY A 338 -7.49 -0.37 1.73
N SER A 339 -7.28 0.02 0.47
CA SER A 339 -7.27 1.43 0.03
C SER A 339 -8.55 2.21 0.31
N PHE A 340 -9.69 1.55 0.60
CA PHE A 340 -10.97 2.19 0.91
C PHE A 340 -10.90 3.23 2.03
N MET A 341 -9.97 3.06 2.98
CA MET A 341 -9.82 3.96 4.12
C MET A 341 -9.21 5.32 3.73
N PHE A 342 -8.45 5.36 2.64
CA PHE A 342 -7.68 6.52 2.19
C PHE A 342 -8.15 7.08 0.85
N MET A 343 -8.51 6.20 -0.07
CA MET A 343 -8.61 6.48 -1.50
C MET A 343 -7.30 7.04 -2.07
N ASP A 344 -7.28 7.19 -3.38
CA ASP A 344 -6.22 7.86 -4.14
C ASP A 344 -6.83 8.38 -5.45
N ALA A 345 -6.02 9.06 -6.26
CA ALA A 345 -6.48 9.58 -7.54
C ALA A 345 -6.90 8.43 -8.48
N ASP A 346 -6.20 7.30 -8.46
CA ASP A 346 -6.50 6.19 -9.36
C ASP A 346 -7.86 5.52 -9.06
N TYR A 347 -8.14 5.17 -7.81
CA TYR A 347 -9.48 4.72 -7.41
C TYR A 347 -10.53 5.80 -7.62
N GLY A 348 -10.17 7.08 -7.37
CA GLY A 348 -11.02 8.23 -7.61
C GLY A 348 -11.47 8.38 -9.07
N ARG A 349 -10.77 7.77 -10.04
CA ARG A 349 -11.16 7.78 -11.46
C ARG A 349 -12.17 6.71 -11.86
N ASN A 350 -12.47 5.73 -11.00
CA ASN A 350 -13.49 4.72 -11.30
C ASN A 350 -14.88 5.36 -11.41
N LEU A 351 -15.76 4.82 -12.27
CA LEU A 351 -17.10 5.35 -12.51
C LEU A 351 -18.16 4.51 -11.78
N ALA A 352 -19.17 5.19 -11.22
CA ALA A 352 -20.35 4.59 -10.58
C ALA A 352 -21.42 4.21 -11.61
N GLU A 353 -22.23 3.19 -11.33
CA GLU A 353 -23.34 2.78 -12.19
C GLU A 353 -24.56 3.70 -12.04
N THR A 354 -24.90 4.01 -10.79
CA THR A 354 -26.03 4.84 -10.44
C THR A 354 -25.65 5.90 -9.42
N TYR A 355 -26.47 6.93 -9.34
CA TYR A 355 -26.37 7.98 -8.35
C TYR A 355 -26.36 7.47 -6.89
N LEU A 356 -27.01 6.33 -6.62
CA LEU A 356 -27.17 5.77 -5.28
C LEU A 356 -25.87 5.17 -4.71
N GLU A 357 -24.91 4.82 -5.57
CA GLU A 357 -23.55 4.42 -5.15
C GLU A 357 -22.69 5.63 -4.73
N CYS A 358 -23.09 6.84 -5.14
CA CYS A 358 -22.54 8.10 -4.65
C CYS A 358 -23.22 8.49 -3.33
N ALA A 359 -22.98 7.71 -2.26
CA ALA A 359 -23.66 7.86 -0.97
C ALA A 359 -23.36 9.18 -0.21
N CYS A 360 -22.76 10.20 -0.84
CA CYS A 360 -22.31 11.42 -0.16
C CYS A 360 -22.99 12.72 -0.55
N ASP A 361 -23.83 12.76 -1.59
CA ASP A 361 -24.54 13.98 -1.99
C ASP A 361 -25.84 13.58 -2.70
N ALA A 362 -26.95 14.31 -2.52
CA ALA A 362 -28.22 14.12 -3.24
C ALA A 362 -28.46 15.16 -4.36
N SER A 363 -27.52 16.10 -4.54
CA SER A 363 -27.62 17.24 -5.45
C SER A 363 -26.79 17.14 -6.75
N ARG A 364 -26.03 16.06 -6.97
CA ARG A 364 -25.21 15.88 -8.19
C ARG A 364 -26.04 15.39 -9.39
N PRO A 365 -25.62 15.66 -10.64
CA PRO A 365 -26.34 15.23 -11.84
C PRO A 365 -26.43 13.70 -11.97
N GLN A 366 -27.52 13.20 -12.57
CA GLN A 366 -27.72 11.75 -12.81
C GLN A 366 -26.80 11.23 -13.93
N GLY A 367 -26.03 10.18 -13.63
CA GLY A 367 -25.24 9.39 -14.59
C GLY A 367 -23.80 9.86 -14.78
N GLY A 368 -22.85 8.91 -14.84
CA GLY A 368 -21.47 9.15 -15.30
C GLY A 368 -20.49 9.77 -14.28
N GLY A 369 -20.78 9.72 -12.99
CA GLY A 369 -19.91 10.23 -11.93
C GLY A 369 -18.83 9.23 -11.46
N HIS A 370 -17.81 9.75 -10.78
CA HIS A 370 -16.81 8.92 -10.12
C HIS A 370 -17.37 8.17 -8.89
N VAL A 371 -16.85 6.98 -8.60
CA VAL A 371 -17.20 6.20 -7.39
C VAL A 371 -16.81 7.01 -6.16
N SER A 372 -17.79 7.38 -5.34
CA SER A 372 -17.60 8.32 -4.22
C SER A 372 -18.01 7.76 -2.85
N GLN A 373 -18.15 6.43 -2.73
CA GLN A 373 -18.57 5.81 -1.47
C GLN A 373 -17.59 6.06 -0.32
N PHE A 374 -16.31 6.30 -0.65
CA PHE A 374 -15.26 6.69 0.28
C PHE A 374 -14.68 8.05 -0.10
N GLU A 375 -14.31 8.83 0.90
CA GLU A 375 -13.68 10.15 0.78
C GLU A 375 -12.16 9.99 0.65
N HIS A 376 -11.49 10.91 -0.04
CA HIS A 376 -10.04 11.02 0.06
C HIS A 376 -9.65 11.46 1.47
N ALA A 377 -8.90 10.62 2.16
CA ALA A 377 -8.40 10.87 3.49
C ALA A 377 -6.87 10.93 3.54
N LEU A 378 -6.14 10.55 2.48
CA LEU A 378 -4.69 10.58 2.43
C LEU A 378 -4.20 11.68 1.49
N PHE A 379 -3.26 12.49 1.98
CA PHE A 379 -2.67 13.58 1.21
C PHE A 379 -1.16 13.67 1.42
N VAL A 380 -0.44 14.19 0.43
CA VAL A 380 0.92 14.71 0.63
C VAL A 380 0.82 16.23 0.71
N LEU A 381 1.15 16.81 1.86
CA LEU A 381 1.32 18.24 2.04
C LEU A 381 2.63 18.65 1.38
N THR A 382 2.59 19.71 0.58
CA THR A 382 3.74 20.22 -0.17
C THR A 382 3.74 21.74 -0.16
N THR A 383 4.93 22.34 -0.23
CA THR A 383 5.11 23.79 -0.31
C THR A 383 5.42 24.21 -1.73
N VAL A 384 4.75 25.27 -2.22
CA VAL A 384 5.17 25.99 -3.43
C VAL A 384 6.52 26.64 -3.16
N MET A 385 7.57 26.13 -3.79
CA MET A 385 8.96 26.57 -3.58
C MET A 385 9.49 27.44 -4.73
N SER A 386 8.80 27.48 -5.88
CA SER A 386 9.13 28.38 -6.99
C SER A 386 7.90 28.75 -7.81
N HIS A 387 7.76 30.05 -8.09
CA HIS A 387 6.74 30.60 -8.97
C HIS A 387 7.37 31.75 -9.79
N THR A 388 8.24 31.40 -10.74
CA THR A 388 8.94 32.36 -11.62
C THR A 388 8.33 32.45 -13.02
N ASN A 389 7.36 31.59 -13.33
CA ASN A 389 6.70 31.51 -14.62
C ASN A 389 5.18 31.44 -14.38
N PRO A 390 4.36 32.25 -15.06
CA PRO A 390 2.93 32.33 -14.81
C PRO A 390 2.15 31.06 -15.19
N ASP A 391 2.75 30.16 -15.98
CA ASP A 391 2.13 28.93 -16.46
C ASP A 391 2.54 27.69 -15.64
N ARG A 392 3.36 27.86 -14.59
CA ARG A 392 3.69 26.76 -13.68
C ARG A 392 4.05 27.17 -12.25
N LEU A 393 3.72 26.29 -11.30
CA LEU A 393 4.27 26.28 -9.93
C LEU A 393 5.22 25.10 -9.78
N VAL A 394 6.25 25.24 -8.94
CA VAL A 394 7.09 24.11 -8.51
C VAL A 394 6.88 23.89 -7.03
N VAL A 395 6.64 22.63 -6.66
CA VAL A 395 6.40 22.18 -5.29
C VAL A 395 7.49 21.21 -4.84
N ASP A 396 7.72 21.10 -3.53
CA ASP A 396 8.76 20.28 -2.92
C ASP A 396 8.44 18.78 -2.76
N ALA A 397 7.31 18.32 -3.31
CA ALA A 397 6.95 16.91 -3.37
C ALA A 397 7.26 16.33 -4.77
N GLY A 398 8.39 15.62 -4.90
CA GLY A 398 8.79 14.87 -6.09
C GLY A 398 8.64 13.35 -5.94
N MET A 399 9.37 12.57 -6.76
CA MET A 399 9.32 11.09 -6.73
C MET A 399 9.69 10.45 -5.38
N LYS A 400 10.37 11.17 -4.48
CA LYS A 400 10.66 10.70 -3.11
C LYS A 400 9.50 10.92 -2.13
N ALA A 401 8.46 11.65 -2.53
CA ALA A 401 7.29 11.95 -1.72
C ALA A 401 5.98 11.42 -2.34
N VAL A 402 5.94 11.14 -3.65
CA VAL A 402 4.77 10.58 -4.34
C VAL A 402 5.18 9.44 -5.28
N SER A 403 4.37 8.38 -5.32
CA SER A 403 4.50 7.35 -6.36
C SER A 403 3.81 7.78 -7.65
N LEU A 404 4.38 7.35 -8.79
CA LEU A 404 3.88 7.64 -10.14
C LEU A 404 3.44 6.36 -10.90
N ASP A 405 3.42 5.21 -10.23
CA ASP A 405 3.11 3.90 -10.81
C ASP A 405 1.68 3.81 -11.36
N SER A 406 0.71 4.45 -10.70
CA SER A 406 -0.68 4.59 -11.16
C SER A 406 -1.01 5.99 -11.69
N GLY A 407 0.00 6.68 -12.21
CA GLY A 407 -0.11 8.06 -12.70
C GLY A 407 0.25 9.10 -11.64
N PRO A 408 0.28 10.38 -12.03
CA PRO A 408 0.69 11.47 -11.14
C PRO A 408 -0.35 11.71 -10.02
N PRO A 409 0.07 12.33 -8.90
CA PRO A 409 -0.87 12.85 -7.92
C PRO A 409 -1.73 13.98 -8.51
N THR A 410 -2.84 14.28 -7.84
CA THR A 410 -3.75 15.37 -8.21
C THR A 410 -3.75 16.45 -7.13
N VAL A 411 -3.82 17.72 -7.52
CA VAL A 411 -3.88 18.84 -6.58
C VAL A 411 -5.32 19.03 -6.09
N VAL A 412 -5.49 19.19 -4.78
CA VAL A 412 -6.79 19.56 -4.19
C VAL A 412 -7.13 21.01 -4.55
N ASP A 413 -8.35 21.25 -5.03
CA ASP A 413 -8.92 22.58 -5.16
C ASP A 413 -9.54 22.98 -3.81
N GLU A 414 -8.78 23.71 -3.00
CA GLU A 414 -9.19 24.11 -1.65
C GLU A 414 -10.45 24.99 -1.66
N THR A 415 -10.57 25.89 -2.63
CA THR A 415 -11.72 26.79 -2.77
C THR A 415 -12.98 26.00 -3.08
N ALA A 416 -12.91 25.09 -4.06
CA ALA A 416 -14.04 24.23 -4.40
C ALA A 416 -14.35 23.23 -3.27
N THR A 417 -13.34 22.75 -2.55
CA THR A 417 -13.50 21.87 -1.39
C THR A 417 -14.29 22.56 -0.27
N GLN A 418 -13.93 23.80 0.08
CA GLN A 418 -14.66 24.59 1.08
C GLN A 418 -16.12 24.84 0.67
N ALA A 419 -16.37 25.08 -0.62
CA ALA A 419 -17.72 25.28 -1.15
C ALA A 419 -18.58 24.00 -1.15
N ALA A 420 -17.96 22.83 -1.34
CA ALA A 420 -18.68 21.55 -1.42
C ALA A 420 -19.21 21.05 -0.08
N GLY A 421 -18.65 21.49 1.05
CA GLY A 421 -19.08 21.13 2.40
C GLY A 421 -18.79 19.68 2.82
N ARG A 422 -18.42 18.78 1.90
CA ARG A 422 -17.99 17.40 2.16
C ARG A 422 -17.06 16.86 1.08
N GLY A 423 -16.08 16.04 1.48
CA GLY A 423 -15.08 15.46 0.59
C GLY A 423 -14.08 16.51 0.10
N VAL A 424 -13.27 16.15 -0.89
CA VAL A 424 -12.35 17.07 -1.56
C VAL A 424 -12.71 17.22 -3.03
N ALA A 425 -12.57 18.43 -3.54
CA ALA A 425 -12.69 18.72 -4.95
C ALA A 425 -11.30 18.70 -5.61
N PHE A 426 -11.23 18.13 -6.80
CA PHE A 426 -10.03 18.15 -7.64
C PHE A 426 -10.44 18.15 -9.11
N ASP A 427 -9.62 18.75 -9.97
CA ASP A 427 -9.88 18.84 -11.40
C ASP A 427 -8.56 18.84 -12.19
N GLU A 428 -8.21 17.66 -12.72
CA GLU A 428 -7.01 17.47 -13.55
C GLU A 428 -7.08 18.22 -14.90
N SER A 429 -8.25 18.71 -15.29
CA SER A 429 -8.39 19.58 -16.47
C SER A 429 -8.01 21.04 -16.18
N ARG A 430 -7.92 21.43 -14.89
CA ARG A 430 -7.50 22.76 -14.46
C ARG A 430 -6.03 22.85 -14.10
N VAL A 431 -5.53 21.88 -13.34
CA VAL A 431 -4.15 21.84 -12.88
C VAL A 431 -3.62 20.43 -13.03
N ARG A 432 -2.48 20.28 -13.70
CA ARG A 432 -1.83 18.99 -13.93
C ARG A 432 -0.53 18.93 -13.18
N TYR A 433 -0.34 17.87 -12.39
CA TYR A 433 0.97 17.56 -11.86
C TYR A 433 1.83 16.91 -12.96
N GLN A 434 3.05 17.39 -13.11
CA GLN A 434 4.11 16.82 -13.92
C GLN A 434 5.30 16.47 -13.03
N ASN A 435 5.92 15.32 -13.28
CA ASN A 435 7.14 14.92 -12.60
C ASN A 435 8.28 15.93 -12.86
N GLY A 436 8.74 16.61 -11.82
CA GLY A 436 9.87 17.54 -11.84
C GLY A 436 11.18 16.92 -11.38
N GLY A 437 11.19 15.62 -11.05
CA GLY A 437 12.35 14.87 -10.58
C GLY A 437 12.17 14.32 -9.17
N ASP A 438 13.30 14.01 -8.54
CA ASP A 438 13.37 13.35 -7.24
C ASP A 438 12.63 14.11 -6.13
N GLU A 439 12.86 15.43 -6.02
CA GLU A 439 12.37 16.28 -4.93
C GLU A 439 11.42 17.38 -5.41
N HIS A 440 11.06 17.39 -6.69
CA HIS A 440 10.24 18.46 -7.27
C HIS A 440 9.05 17.91 -8.04
N GLY A 441 7.89 18.50 -7.77
CA GLY A 441 6.70 18.41 -8.60
C GLY A 441 6.48 19.71 -9.36
N VAL A 442 5.99 19.63 -10.59
CA VAL A 442 5.64 20.83 -11.38
C VAL A 442 4.14 20.84 -11.61
N LEU A 443 3.46 21.85 -11.07
CA LEU A 443 2.04 22.06 -11.34
C LEU A 443 1.91 22.95 -12.57
N MET A 444 1.38 22.38 -13.64
CA MET A 444 1.18 23.02 -14.93
C MET A 444 -0.28 23.44 -15.08
N LEU A 445 -0.50 24.53 -15.82
CA LEU A 445 -1.83 24.93 -16.28
C LEU A 445 -2.46 23.77 -17.08
N GLY A 446 -3.69 23.39 -16.71
CA GLY A 446 -4.51 22.46 -17.48
C GLY A 446 -5.22 23.13 -18.66
N ASP A 447 -5.96 22.33 -19.44
CA ASP A 447 -6.58 22.78 -20.69
C ASP A 447 -7.68 23.85 -20.51
N SER A 448 -8.26 23.97 -19.30
CA SER A 448 -9.42 24.84 -19.05
C SER A 448 -9.36 25.65 -17.75
N GLY A 449 -8.21 25.68 -17.08
CA GLY A 449 -8.07 26.26 -15.74
C GLY A 449 -7.20 27.51 -15.66
N ALA A 450 -7.10 28.02 -14.43
CA ALA A 450 -5.99 28.83 -13.94
C ALA A 450 -5.20 27.97 -12.94
N LEU A 451 -3.92 28.28 -12.75
CA LEU A 451 -3.19 27.73 -11.61
C LEU A 451 -3.85 28.19 -10.30
N PRO A 452 -3.67 27.46 -9.19
CA PRO A 452 -4.06 27.95 -7.88
C PRO A 452 -3.43 29.33 -7.66
N ASP A 453 -4.21 30.27 -7.12
CA ASP A 453 -3.67 31.59 -6.73
C ASP A 453 -2.75 31.40 -5.52
N ALA A 454 -1.50 31.06 -5.82
CA ALA A 454 -0.50 30.60 -4.86
C ALA A 454 0.81 31.35 -5.03
N GLN A 455 1.38 31.76 -3.90
CA GLN A 455 2.70 32.37 -3.81
C GLN A 455 3.72 31.35 -3.29
N VAL A 456 5.01 31.66 -3.42
CA VAL A 456 6.06 30.87 -2.76
C VAL A 456 5.79 30.82 -1.25
N GLY A 457 5.86 29.63 -0.66
CA GLY A 457 5.47 29.35 0.73
C GLY A 457 4.01 28.89 0.90
N THR A 458 3.19 28.93 -0.16
CA THR A 458 1.81 28.41 -0.09
C THR A 458 1.84 26.89 0.07
N LEU A 459 1.09 26.40 1.05
CA LEU A 459 0.86 24.97 1.25
C LEU A 459 -0.25 24.47 0.33
N LEU A 460 -0.02 23.32 -0.29
CA LEU A 460 -0.98 22.62 -1.13
C LEU A 460 -1.08 21.16 -0.67
N ARG A 461 -2.25 20.55 -0.89
CA ARG A 461 -2.47 19.12 -0.67
C ARG A 461 -2.51 18.39 -1.99
N LEU A 462 -1.75 17.31 -2.07
CA LEU A 462 -1.74 16.38 -3.19
C LEU A 462 -2.46 15.09 -2.81
N ILE A 463 -3.46 14.70 -3.58
CA ILE A 463 -4.04 13.35 -3.55
C ILE A 463 -3.02 12.44 -4.27
N PRO A 464 -2.46 11.41 -3.62
CA PRO A 464 -1.48 10.55 -4.27
C PRO A 464 -2.09 9.81 -5.46
N GLY A 465 -1.26 9.49 -6.45
CA GLY A 465 -1.67 8.63 -7.58
C GLY A 465 -2.09 7.23 -7.11
N HIS A 466 -1.31 6.69 -6.17
CA HIS A 466 -1.53 5.40 -5.52
C HIS A 466 -1.10 5.49 -4.05
N CYS A 467 -1.99 5.11 -3.13
CA CYS A 467 -1.74 5.26 -1.69
C CYS A 467 -0.63 4.34 -1.16
N ASP A 468 -0.69 3.03 -1.42
CA ASP A 468 0.23 2.02 -0.87
C ASP A 468 1.74 2.32 -1.10
N PRO A 469 2.21 2.57 -2.34
CA PRO A 469 3.62 2.88 -2.59
C PRO A 469 4.00 4.27 -2.07
N THR A 470 3.08 5.23 -2.06
CA THR A 470 3.34 6.57 -1.51
C THR A 470 3.55 6.51 -0.01
N VAL A 471 2.69 5.79 0.72
CA VAL A 471 2.83 5.56 2.17
C VAL A 471 4.21 4.98 2.50
N ASN A 472 4.70 4.04 1.69
CA ASN A 472 5.98 3.37 1.92
C ASN A 472 7.21 4.31 1.82
N MET A 473 7.04 5.54 1.30
CA MET A 473 8.10 6.56 1.21
C MET A 473 8.32 7.31 2.53
N PHE A 474 7.32 7.33 3.42
CA PHE A 474 7.36 8.11 4.66
C PHE A 474 7.63 7.22 5.87
N ASP A 475 8.36 7.74 6.87
CA ASP A 475 8.52 7.07 8.17
C ASP A 475 7.32 7.33 9.12
N PHE A 476 6.52 8.39 8.88
CA PHE A 476 5.41 8.79 9.74
C PHE A 476 4.16 9.19 8.94
N MET A 477 2.99 8.99 9.55
CA MET A 477 1.71 9.57 9.15
C MET A 477 1.29 10.64 10.15
N VAL A 478 0.91 11.81 9.65
CA VAL A 478 0.39 12.92 10.46
C VAL A 478 -1.13 12.95 10.34
N PHE A 479 -1.81 12.64 11.43
CA PHE A 479 -3.27 12.65 11.51
C PHE A 479 -3.75 14.05 11.88
N VAL A 480 -4.62 14.61 11.04
CA VAL A 480 -5.09 15.99 11.14
C VAL A 480 -6.61 16.00 11.24
N ARG A 481 -7.13 16.89 12.09
CA ARG A 481 -8.55 17.23 12.17
C ARG A 481 -8.72 18.73 12.20
N ASP A 482 -9.59 19.26 11.34
CA ASP A 482 -9.88 20.69 11.26
C ASP A 482 -8.62 21.56 11.12
N GLY A 483 -7.62 21.07 10.38
CA GLY A 483 -6.33 21.74 10.15
C GLY A 483 -5.34 21.67 11.31
N ILE A 484 -5.65 20.93 12.38
CA ILE A 484 -4.79 20.74 13.55
C ILE A 484 -4.33 19.28 13.63
N VAL A 485 -3.05 19.07 13.90
CA VAL A 485 -2.47 17.74 14.15
C VAL A 485 -3.08 17.16 15.41
N GLU A 486 -3.77 16.04 15.26
CA GLU A 486 -4.32 15.27 16.37
C GLU A 486 -3.28 14.27 16.90
N ARG A 487 -2.50 13.67 15.99
CA ARG A 487 -1.60 12.55 16.28
C ARG A 487 -0.56 12.37 15.18
N VAL A 488 0.55 11.74 15.54
CA VAL A 488 1.57 11.27 14.58
C VAL A 488 1.87 9.82 14.90
N GLU A 489 1.82 8.93 13.91
CA GLU A 489 2.15 7.51 14.08
C GLU A 489 3.30 7.12 13.16
N ALA A 490 4.13 6.19 13.63
CA ALA A 490 5.17 5.59 12.81
C ALA A 490 4.57 4.57 11.84
N ILE A 491 5.10 4.54 10.62
CA ILE A 491 4.79 3.51 9.63
C ILE A 491 5.72 2.32 9.92
N GLU A 492 5.37 1.52 10.92
CA GLU A 492 6.25 0.47 11.46
C GLU A 492 6.60 -0.63 10.46
N GLY A 493 5.66 -1.00 9.58
CA GLY A 493 5.86 -1.99 8.52
C GLY A 493 6.46 -1.42 7.23
N ARG A 494 7.11 -0.24 7.28
CA ARG A 494 7.72 0.41 6.11
C ARG A 494 8.89 -0.41 5.58
N GLY A 495 9.00 -0.43 4.25
CA GLY A 495 10.14 -0.97 3.54
C GLY A 495 9.74 -2.09 2.58
N PRO A 496 10.74 -2.65 1.88
CA PRO A 496 10.50 -3.61 0.81
C PRO A 496 10.28 -5.06 1.29
N GLY A 497 10.20 -5.32 2.60
CA GLY A 497 10.00 -6.68 3.11
C GLY A 497 11.18 -7.30 3.87
N LEU A 498 12.07 -6.49 4.47
CA LEU A 498 13.31 -6.96 5.11
C LEU A 498 13.34 -6.65 6.60
#